data_AF-A0A1F9I9Q6-F1
#
_entry.id   AF-A0A1F9I9Q6-F1
#
_cell.length_a   1.000
_cell.length_b   1.000
_cell.length_c   1.000
_cell.angle_alpha   90.00
_cell.angle_beta   90.00
_cell.angle_gamma   90.00
#
_symmetry.space_group_name_H-M   'P 1'
#
loop_
_entity.id
_entity.type
_entity.pdbx_description
1 polymer ?
#
loop_
_entity_poly.entity_id
_entity_poly.type
_entity_poly.pdbx_seq_one_letter_code
_entity_poly.pdbx_strand_id
1 'polypeptide(L)'
;MALAKVGAVQGVDENAGRYVGKIVQETEHHVVQDIGRGMSAIHDKGKFPPAALREFGSPEPLRIQYRAGQATVDATKQQERGATR
;
A
#
# COMPACT_ATOMS: atom_id res chain seq x y z
N MET A 1 5.68 -17.95 15.18
CA MET A 1 5.35 -16.82 14.28
C MET A 1 4.08 -16.19 14.82
N ALA A 2 4.16 -15.07 15.53
CA ALA A 2 2.98 -14.34 16.01
C ALA A 2 2.49 -13.44 14.87
N LEU A 3 1.24 -13.61 14.44
CA LEU A 3 0.60 -12.63 13.56
C LEU A 3 0.58 -11.31 14.32
N ALA A 4 1.26 -10.29 13.79
CA ALA A 4 1.13 -8.94 14.31
C ALA A 4 -0.36 -8.62 14.39
N LYS A 5 -0.79 -7.97 15.47
CA LYS A 5 -2.20 -7.65 15.74
C LYS A 5 -2.69 -6.69 14.66
N VAL A 6 -3.14 -7.22 13.53
CA VAL A 6 -3.82 -6.46 12.48
C VAL A 6 -5.08 -5.91 13.14
N GLY A 7 -5.24 -4.59 13.11
CA GLY A 7 -6.44 -3.97 13.65
C GLY A 7 -7.65 -4.22 12.74
N ALA A 8 -8.62 -3.31 12.70
CA ALA A 8 -9.78 -3.47 11.83
C ALA A 8 -9.35 -3.48 10.35
N VAL A 9 -9.92 -4.39 9.56
CA VAL A 9 -9.64 -4.43 8.12
C VAL A 9 -10.58 -3.46 7.40
N GLN A 10 -10.00 -2.56 6.61
CA GLN A 10 -10.75 -1.71 5.69
C GLN A 10 -10.82 -2.38 4.32
N GLY A 11 -12.03 -2.53 3.79
CA GLY A 11 -12.23 -2.96 2.40
C GLY A 11 -11.64 -1.95 1.42
N VAL A 12 -11.02 -2.45 0.35
CA VAL A 12 -10.47 -1.59 -0.70
C VAL A 12 -11.56 -1.18 -1.68
N ASP A 13 -11.60 0.10 -2.03
CA ASP A 13 -12.38 0.61 -3.16
C ASP A 13 -11.52 0.49 -4.41
N GLU A 14 -11.79 -0.53 -5.22
CA GLU A 14 -11.03 -0.78 -6.44
C GLU A 14 -11.29 0.23 -7.56
N ASN A 15 -12.28 1.12 -7.41
CA ASN A 15 -12.60 2.12 -8.43
C ASN A 15 -11.81 3.41 -8.22
N ALA A 16 -11.65 3.84 -6.96
CA ALA A 16 -11.08 5.15 -6.63
C ALA A 16 -10.29 5.21 -5.31
N GLY A 17 -10.08 4.09 -4.62
CA GLY A 17 -9.44 4.03 -3.31
C GLY A 17 -8.00 4.54 -3.32
N ARG A 18 -7.61 5.19 -2.21
CA ARG A 18 -6.25 5.69 -1.98
C ARG A 18 -5.83 5.33 -0.56
N TYR A 19 -4.69 4.67 -0.45
CA TYR A 19 -4.17 4.09 0.79
C TYR A 19 -2.72 4.48 0.94
N VAL A 20 -2.34 4.97 2.12
CA VAL A 20 -0.97 5.43 2.40
C VAL A 20 -0.53 4.83 3.70
N GLY A 21 0.65 4.23 3.70
CA GLY A 21 1.20 3.60 4.89
C GLY A 21 2.21 2.50 4.57
N LYS A 22 2.67 1.83 5.61
CA LYS A 22 3.73 0.82 5.50
C LYS A 22 3.15 -0.52 5.08
N ILE A 23 3.87 -1.24 4.24
CA ILE A 23 3.60 -2.66 4.03
C ILE A 23 4.08 -3.41 5.28
N VAL A 24 3.18 -4.14 5.91
CA VAL A 24 3.44 -4.85 7.17
C VAL A 24 3.47 -6.36 7.01
N GLN A 25 2.86 -6.87 5.93
CA GLN A 25 2.86 -8.29 5.61
C GLN A 25 2.70 -8.49 4.11
N GLU A 26 3.40 -9.48 3.58
CA GLU A 26 3.21 -9.97 2.22
C GLU A 26 2.89 -11.47 2.26
N THR A 27 2.08 -11.91 1.30
CA THR A 27 1.77 -13.32 1.01
C THR A 27 1.94 -13.55 -0.49
N GLU A 28 1.69 -14.77 -0.94
CA GLU A 28 1.74 -15.09 -2.38
C GLU A 28 0.83 -14.17 -3.21
N HIS A 29 -0.43 -14.00 -2.78
CA HIS A 29 -1.45 -13.28 -3.54
C HIS A 29 -1.83 -11.90 -3.00
N HIS A 30 -1.50 -11.60 -1.74
CA HIS A 30 -1.93 -10.38 -1.09
C HIS A 30 -0.79 -9.62 -0.43
N VAL A 31 -0.96 -8.31 -0.32
CA VAL A 31 -0.13 -7.44 0.49
C VAL A 31 -1.01 -6.70 1.50
N VAL A 32 -0.52 -6.58 2.73
CA VAL A 32 -1.21 -5.88 3.82
C VAL A 32 -0.50 -4.57 4.10
N GLN A 33 -1.26 -3.48 4.03
CA GLN A 33 -0.79 -2.13 4.34
C GLN A 33 -1.41 -1.67 5.66
N ASP A 34 -0.58 -1.24 6.60
CA ASP A 34 -1.05 -0.48 7.77
C ASP A 34 -1.31 0.96 7.33
N ILE A 35 -2.58 1.37 7.38
CA ILE A 35 -3.06 2.71 6.98
C ILE A 35 -3.29 3.62 8.21
N GLY A 36 -2.81 3.19 9.37
CA GLY A 36 -2.89 3.94 10.63
C GLY A 36 -4.19 3.74 11.39
N ARG A 37 -4.25 4.29 12.61
CA ARG A 37 -5.42 4.22 13.53
C ARG A 37 -5.88 2.79 13.84
N GLY A 38 -4.95 1.83 13.81
CA GLY A 38 -5.29 0.42 13.98
C GLY A 38 -6.16 -0.10 12.85
N MET A 39 -5.97 0.40 11.62
CA MET A 39 -6.65 -0.08 10.43
C MET A 39 -5.64 -0.60 9.41
N SER A 40 -6.02 -1.62 8.67
CA SER A 40 -5.20 -2.16 7.59
C SER A 40 -6.00 -2.39 6.33
N ALA A 41 -5.39 -2.15 5.18
CA ALA A 41 -5.93 -2.48 3.88
C ALA A 41 -5.25 -3.75 3.35
N ILE A 42 -6.02 -4.62 2.71
CA ILE A 42 -5.53 -5.84 2.08
C ILE A 42 -5.71 -5.67 0.57
N HIS A 43 -4.62 -5.80 -0.17
CA HIS A 43 -4.61 -5.60 -1.61
C HIS A 43 -4.27 -6.91 -2.33
N ASP A 44 -5.02 -7.23 -3.39
CA ASP A 44 -4.71 -8.34 -4.31
C ASP A 44 -3.56 -7.93 -5.25
N LYS A 45 -2.46 -8.70 -5.21
CA LYS A 45 -1.26 -8.50 -6.03
C LYS A 45 -1.54 -8.63 -7.53
N GLY A 46 -2.56 -9.37 -7.93
CA GLY A 46 -3.01 -9.51 -9.32
C GLY A 46 -3.57 -8.21 -9.92
N LYS A 47 -3.88 -7.21 -9.09
CA LYS A 47 -4.35 -5.89 -9.52
C LYS A 47 -3.20 -4.91 -9.81
N PHE A 48 -1.96 -5.29 -9.53
CA PHE A 48 -0.79 -4.43 -9.69
C PHE A 48 0.00 -4.80 -10.95
N PRO A 49 0.62 -3.82 -11.64
CA PRO A 49 1.60 -4.13 -12.67
C PRO A 49 2.84 -4.79 -12.04
N PRO A 50 3.51 -5.74 -12.73
CA PRO A 50 4.65 -6.47 -12.17
C PRO A 50 5.79 -5.57 -11.65
N ALA A 51 5.97 -4.39 -12.24
CA ALA A 51 6.97 -3.42 -11.80
C ALA A 51 6.68 -2.87 -10.39
N ALA A 52 5.40 -2.66 -10.04
CA ALA A 52 4.99 -2.10 -8.76
C ALA A 52 5.19 -3.09 -7.60
N LEU A 53 5.14 -4.39 -7.86
CA LEU A 53 5.33 -5.42 -6.84
C LEU A 53 6.72 -5.36 -6.18
N ARG A 54 7.72 -4.81 -6.89
CA ARG A 54 9.09 -4.65 -6.36
C ARG A 54 9.18 -3.64 -5.22
N GLU A 55 8.22 -2.72 -5.13
CA GLU A 55 8.19 -1.67 -4.12
C GLU A 55 7.73 -2.18 -2.74
N PHE A 56 7.07 -3.34 -2.66
CA PHE A 56 6.51 -3.85 -1.40
C PHE A 56 7.55 -4.22 -0.34
N GLY A 57 8.81 -4.45 -0.76
CA GLY A 57 9.94 -4.63 0.15
C GLY A 57 10.51 -3.32 0.72
N SER A 58 9.97 -2.17 0.31
CA SER A 58 10.44 -0.86 0.79
C SER A 58 10.16 -0.69 2.28
N PRO A 59 11.14 -0.21 3.08
CA PRO A 59 10.90 0.14 4.48
C PRO A 59 10.09 1.44 4.63
N GLU A 60 9.98 2.23 3.56
CA GLU A 60 9.25 3.49 3.54
C GLU A 60 7.75 3.26 3.33
N PRO A 61 6.89 4.16 3.84
CA PRO A 61 5.48 4.17 3.48
C PRO A 61 5.32 4.24 1.95
N LEU A 62 4.32 3.51 1.46
CA LEU A 62 3.91 3.52 0.06
C LEU A 62 2.54 4.17 -0.06
N ARG A 63 2.28 4.76 -1.22
CA ARG A 63 0.93 5.15 -1.62
C ARG A 63 0.41 4.17 -2.65
N ILE A 64 -0.66 3.46 -2.31
CA ILE A 64 -1.40 2.59 -3.21
C ILE A 64 -2.67 3.33 -3.67
N GLN A 65 -2.85 3.44 -4.98
CA GLN A 65 -4.03 4.05 -5.56
C GLN A 65 -4.71 3.09 -6.53
N TYR A 66 -6.02 2.99 -6.43
CA TYR A 66 -6.85 2.27 -7.38
C TYR A 66 -7.44 3.21 -8.42
N ARG A 67 -7.55 2.69 -9.64
CA ARG A 67 -8.29 3.29 -10.75
C ARG A 67 -8.80 2.19 -11.66
N ALA A 68 -10.12 2.15 -11.88
CA ALA A 68 -10.75 1.21 -12.81
C ALA A 68 -10.34 -0.26 -12.57
N GLY A 69 -10.33 -0.70 -11.30
CA GLY A 69 -10.01 -2.07 -10.93
C GLY A 69 -8.51 -2.42 -11.00
N GLN A 70 -7.62 -1.44 -11.18
CA GLN A 70 -6.18 -1.62 -11.20
C GLN A 70 -5.52 -0.77 -10.12
N ALA A 71 -4.43 -1.27 -9.54
CA ALA A 71 -3.68 -0.61 -8.49
C ALA A 71 -2.33 -0.13 -9.01
N THR A 72 -1.93 1.07 -8.59
CA THR A 72 -0.61 1.65 -8.82
C THR A 72 0.07 1.96 -7.50
N VAL A 73 1.40 1.89 -7.47
CA VAL A 73 2.21 2.23 -6.30
C VAL A 73 3.04 3.45 -6.64
N ASP A 74 2.87 4.51 -5.85
CA ASP A 74 3.81 5.61 -5.79
C ASP A 74 4.61 5.44 -4.50
N ALA A 75 5.91 5.18 -4.61
CA ALA A 75 6.78 5.33 -3.47
C ALA A 75 6.70 6.79 -3.04
N THR A 76 6.22 7.06 -1.83
CA THR A 76 6.37 8.39 -1.23
C THR A 76 7.84 8.54 -0.86
N LYS A 77 8.73 8.60 -1.86
CA LYS A 77 9.97 9.36 -1.69
C LYS A 77 9.48 10.70 -1.24
N GLN A 78 9.77 11.03 0.02
CA GLN A 78 9.60 12.36 0.55
C GLN A 78 10.32 13.27 -0.45
N GLN A 79 9.56 13.82 -1.39
CA GLN A 79 10.08 14.75 -2.37
C GLN A 79 10.53 15.89 -1.48
N GLU A 80 11.85 15.96 -1.30
CA GLU A 80 12.48 17.05 -0.58
C GLU A 80 11.79 18.31 -1.05
N ARG A 81 11.28 19.08 -0.08
CA ARG A 81 10.72 20.41 -0.31
C ARG A 81 11.85 21.27 -0.88
N GLY A 82 12.09 21.14 -2.19
CA GLY A 82 12.86 22.00 -3.04
C GLY A 82 11.92 22.81 -3.92
N ALA A 83 10.85 23.35 -3.33
CA ALA A 83 10.27 24.59 -3.85
C ALA A 83 11.25 25.71 -3.48
N THR A 84 12.35 25.77 -4.22
CA THR A 84 13.26 26.91 -4.18
C THR A 84 12.52 28.08 -4.83
N ARG A 85 12.44 29.16 -4.06
CA ARG A 85 12.08 30.55 -4.39
C ARG A 85 11.84 30.90 -5.86
#